data_AF-Q6S467-F1
#
_entry.id   AF-Q6S467-F1
#
_cell.length_a   1.000
_cell.length_b   1.000
_cell.length_c   1.000
_cell.angle_alpha   90.00
_cell.angle_beta   90.00
_cell.angle_gamma   90.00
#
_symmetry.space_group_name_H-M   'P 1'
#
loop_
_entity.id
_entity.type
_entity.pdbx_description
1 polymer ?
#
loop_
_entity_poly.entity_id
_entity_poly.type
_entity_poly.pdbx_seq_one_letter_code
_entity_poly.pdbx_strand_id
1 'polypeptide(L)'
;MFYSQPLATRFGTDLIRHIETGTWDRLGIAVAWARASGVAHLAPALTAALQQGKELHVVVGVDLDNTTKEGLESFLALEKHGTVSVFVHHNEAGAIFHPKLY
;
A
#
# COMPACT_ATOMS: atom_id res chain seq x y z
N MET A 1 11.73 10.13 -8.66
CA MET A 1 12.77 9.35 -9.36
C MET A 1 12.09 8.53 -10.44
N PHE A 2 12.66 8.41 -11.63
CA PHE A 2 12.09 7.58 -12.70
C PHE A 2 12.90 6.28 -12.81
N TYR A 3 12.22 5.13 -12.85
CA TYR A 3 12.85 3.81 -12.97
C TYR A 3 12.51 3.17 -14.30
N SER A 4 13.53 2.81 -15.09
CA SER A 4 13.37 2.05 -16.32
C SER A 4 13.25 0.55 -16.00
N GLN A 5 12.03 0.06 -15.85
CA GLN A 5 11.79 -1.39 -15.66
C GLN A 5 11.92 -2.15 -16.99
N PRO A 6 12.50 -3.37 -17.00
CA PRO A 6 12.97 -4.15 -15.84
C PRO A 6 14.46 -3.96 -15.51
N LEU A 7 15.16 -3.03 -16.17
CA LEU A 7 16.62 -2.87 -16.09
C LEU A 7 17.09 -2.17 -14.80
N ALA A 8 16.19 -1.44 -14.13
CA ALA A 8 16.42 -0.84 -12.82
C ALA A 8 16.15 -1.85 -11.68
N THR A 9 16.23 -1.39 -10.43
CA THR A 9 15.84 -2.23 -9.27
C THR A 9 14.33 -2.51 -9.26
N ARG A 10 13.92 -3.59 -8.61
CA ARG A 10 12.50 -3.91 -8.45
C ARG A 10 11.81 -2.80 -7.67
N PHE A 11 10.71 -2.29 -8.21
CA PHE A 11 9.97 -1.19 -7.59
C PHE A 11 9.65 -1.43 -6.10
N GLY A 12 9.23 -2.65 -5.73
CA GLY A 12 8.95 -2.98 -4.32
C GLY A 12 10.17 -2.84 -3.40
N THR A 13 11.38 -3.14 -3.89
CA THR A 13 12.63 -2.96 -3.13
C THR A 13 12.93 -1.48 -2.91
N ASP A 14 12.71 -0.64 -3.93
CA ASP A 14 12.87 0.80 -3.77
C ASP A 14 11.80 1.44 -2.89
N LEU A 15 10.56 0.98 -2.99
CA LEU A 15 9.48 1.47 -2.14
C LEU A 15 9.80 1.21 -0.66
N ILE A 16 10.26 -0.01 -0.33
CA ILE A 16 10.72 -0.36 1.02
C ILE A 16 11.85 0.58 1.45
N ARG A 17 12.88 0.77 0.61
CA ARG A 17 13.99 1.69 0.88
C ARG A 17 13.49 3.11 1.15
N HIS A 18 12.50 3.60 0.40
CA HIS A 18 11.92 4.93 0.58
C HIS A 18 11.16 5.05 1.90
N ILE A 19 10.40 4.03 2.31
CA ILE A 19 9.72 3.98 3.61
C ILE A 19 10.76 4.02 4.74
N GLU A 20 11.81 3.22 4.63
CA GLU A 20 12.87 3.09 5.65
C GLU A 20 13.74 4.33 5.81
N THR A 21 13.74 5.27 4.85
CA THR A 21 14.44 6.55 5.01
C THR A 21 13.90 7.39 6.18
N GLY A 22 12.67 7.14 6.63
CA GLY A 22 12.01 7.91 7.70
C GLY A 22 11.68 9.36 7.32
N THR A 23 11.87 9.75 6.06
CA THR A 23 11.69 11.13 5.57
C THR A 23 10.22 11.56 5.56
N TRP A 24 9.30 10.59 5.50
CA TRP A 24 7.86 10.84 5.36
C TRP A 24 7.16 10.79 6.70
N ASP A 25 6.31 11.77 6.98
CA ASP A 25 5.40 11.74 8.14
C ASP A 25 4.12 10.95 7.86
N ARG A 26 3.74 10.87 6.58
CA ARG A 26 2.61 10.11 6.08
C ARG A 26 2.99 9.32 4.84
N LEU A 27 2.58 8.05 4.81
CA LEU A 27 2.69 7.13 3.69
C LEU A 27 1.31 6.97 3.05
N GLY A 28 1.21 7.20 1.75
CA GLY A 28 -0.05 7.14 1.00
C GLY A 28 0.00 6.08 -0.08
N ILE A 29 -0.91 5.11 -0.05
CA ILE A 29 -1.01 4.04 -1.04
C ILE A 29 -2.37 4.13 -1.72
N ALA A 30 -2.40 4.24 -3.04
CA ALA A 30 -3.62 4.14 -3.84
C ALA A 30 -3.42 3.10 -4.95
N VAL A 31 -4.07 1.95 -4.79
CA VAL A 31 -3.89 0.80 -5.67
C VAL A 31 -5.20 0.23 -6.13
N ALA A 32 -5.21 -0.23 -7.38
CA ALA A 32 -6.37 -0.92 -7.95
C ALA A 32 -6.74 -2.16 -7.14
N TRP A 33 -5.74 -2.98 -6.78
CA TRP A 33 -5.95 -4.27 -6.16
C TRP A 33 -4.95 -4.55 -5.05
N ALA A 34 -5.43 -5.16 -3.96
CA ALA A 34 -4.60 -5.63 -2.88
C ALA A 34 -4.71 -7.16 -2.71
N ARG A 35 -3.57 -7.84 -2.70
CA ARG A 35 -3.44 -9.26 -2.37
C ARG A 35 -2.59 -9.38 -1.11
N ALA A 36 -2.93 -10.32 -0.22
CA ALA A 36 -2.19 -10.53 1.04
C ALA A 36 -0.68 -10.73 0.82
N SER A 37 -0.29 -11.47 -0.21
CA SER A 37 1.13 -11.67 -0.56
C SER A 37 1.84 -10.37 -0.93
N GLY A 38 1.17 -9.46 -1.63
CA GLY A 38 1.72 -8.14 -1.96
C GLY A 38 1.90 -7.26 -0.72
N VAL A 39 0.92 -7.25 0.18
CA VAL A 39 0.98 -6.49 1.44
C VAL A 39 2.05 -7.06 2.37
N ALA A 40 2.19 -8.40 2.44
CA ALA A 40 3.19 -9.07 3.27
C ALA A 40 4.63 -8.64 2.95
N HIS A 41 4.94 -8.31 1.69
CA HIS A 41 6.26 -7.78 1.32
C HIS A 41 6.54 -6.39 1.88
N LEU A 42 5.51 -5.55 2.09
CA LEU A 42 5.65 -4.19 2.61
C LEU A 42 5.46 -4.12 4.13
N ALA A 43 4.77 -5.10 4.72
CA ALA A 43 4.35 -5.08 6.12
C ALA A 43 5.48 -4.82 7.13
N PRO A 44 6.71 -5.39 7.00
CA PRO A 44 7.79 -5.09 7.94
C PRO A 44 8.19 -3.60 7.94
N ALA A 45 8.37 -3.01 6.76
CA ALA A 45 8.76 -1.61 6.62
C ALA A 45 7.65 -0.65 7.07
N LEU A 46 6.40 -0.95 6.70
CA LEU A 46 5.24 -0.18 7.16
C LEU A 46 5.06 -0.26 8.67
N THR A 47 5.25 -1.45 9.26
CA THR A 47 5.17 -1.63 10.73
C THR A 47 6.23 -0.79 11.43
N ALA A 48 7.48 -0.81 10.97
CA ALA A 48 8.56 -0.02 11.54
C ALA A 48 8.27 1.49 11.46
N ALA A 49 7.75 1.97 10.32
CA ALA A 49 7.36 3.36 10.16
C ALA A 49 6.20 3.75 11.11
N LEU A 50 5.16 2.91 11.21
CA LEU A 50 4.03 3.15 12.12
C LEU A 50 4.48 3.23 13.58
N GLN A 51 5.39 2.34 14.01
CA GLN A 51 5.96 2.36 15.36
C GLN A 51 6.80 3.62 15.65
N GLN A 52 7.28 4.31 14.62
CA GLN A 52 7.95 5.60 14.73
C GLN A 52 6.95 6.79 14.72
N GLY A 53 5.64 6.51 14.77
CA GLY A 53 4.58 7.51 14.78
C GLY A 53 4.21 8.04 13.40
N LYS A 54 4.66 7.41 12.31
CA LYS A 54 4.23 7.77 10.95
C LYS A 54 2.78 7.33 10.71
N GLU A 55 2.10 7.97 9.78
CA GLU A 55 0.71 7.63 9.40
C GLU A 55 0.67 6.83 8.09
N LEU A 56 -0.25 5.87 7.99
CA LEU A 56 -0.51 5.12 6.76
C LEU A 56 -1.93 5.36 6.26
N HIS A 57 -2.06 5.82 5.01
CA HIS A 57 -3.35 6.01 4.34
C HIS A 57 -3.40 5.11 3.11
N VAL A 58 -4.41 4.25 3.03
CA VAL A 58 -4.55 3.27 1.94
C VAL A 58 -5.90 3.43 1.28
N VAL A 59 -5.92 3.57 -0.04
CA VAL A 59 -7.13 3.49 -0.87
C VAL A 59 -7.00 2.27 -1.78
N VAL A 60 -7.95 1.33 -1.66
CA VAL A 60 -7.95 0.08 -2.42
C VAL A 60 -9.21 -0.03 -3.24
N GLY A 61 -9.06 -0.28 -4.55
CA GLY A 61 -10.18 -0.65 -5.41
C GLY A 61 -10.67 -2.07 -5.14
N VAL A 62 -11.98 -2.32 -5.22
CA VAL A 62 -12.56 -3.67 -5.07
C VAL A 62 -13.24 -4.19 -6.34
N ASP A 63 -13.25 -3.40 -7.40
CA ASP A 63 -13.87 -3.78 -8.67
C ASP A 63 -13.15 -4.98 -9.31
N LEU A 64 -13.92 -5.83 -9.99
CA LEU A 64 -13.47 -7.06 -10.68
C LEU A 64 -12.91 -8.16 -9.76
N ASP A 65 -13.30 -8.20 -8.48
CA ASP A 65 -12.97 -9.27 -7.51
C ASP A 65 -11.47 -9.57 -7.37
N ASN A 66 -10.61 -8.59 -7.68
CA ASN A 66 -9.16 -8.79 -7.68
C ASN A 66 -8.47 -8.38 -6.37
N THR A 67 -9.12 -7.54 -5.56
CA THR A 67 -8.73 -7.35 -4.16
C THR A 67 -9.27 -8.51 -3.34
N THR A 68 -8.40 -9.17 -2.57
CA THR A 68 -8.84 -10.25 -1.68
C THR A 68 -9.16 -9.69 -0.30
N LYS A 69 -10.08 -10.36 0.40
CA LYS A 69 -10.41 -10.04 1.80
C LYS A 69 -9.17 -10.04 2.67
N GLU A 70 -8.30 -11.04 2.52
CA GLU A 70 -7.04 -11.17 3.26
C GLU A 70 -6.07 -10.02 2.93
N GLY A 71 -6.14 -9.46 1.73
CA GLY A 71 -5.38 -8.27 1.33
C GLY A 71 -5.80 -7.04 2.12
N LEU A 72 -7.11 -6.82 2.27
CA LEU A 72 -7.66 -5.74 3.08
C LEU A 72 -7.39 -5.95 4.57
N GLU A 73 -7.61 -7.17 5.08
CA GLU A 73 -7.31 -7.54 6.47
C GLU A 73 -5.82 -7.35 6.79
N SER A 74 -4.93 -7.57 5.83
CA SER A 74 -3.49 -7.32 6.02
C SER A 74 -3.18 -5.85 6.27
N PHE A 75 -3.89 -4.91 5.63
CA PHE A 75 -3.74 -3.48 5.92
C PHE A 75 -4.37 -3.10 7.25
N LEU A 76 -5.57 -3.59 7.54
CA LEU A 76 -6.25 -3.34 8.82
C LEU A 76 -5.44 -3.87 10.00
N ALA A 77 -4.78 -5.02 9.85
CA ALA A 77 -3.92 -5.61 10.88
C ALA A 77 -2.71 -4.73 11.26
N LEU A 78 -2.36 -3.72 10.44
CA LEU A 78 -1.30 -2.76 10.76
C LEU A 78 -1.75 -1.70 11.78
N GLU A 79 -3.05 -1.51 12.02
CA GLU A 79 -3.58 -0.56 13.02
C GLU A 79 -3.04 -0.85 14.44
N LYS A 80 -2.69 -2.11 14.73
CA LYS A 80 -2.06 -2.49 16.01
C LYS A 80 -0.67 -1.89 16.22
N HIS A 81 -0.08 -1.28 15.18
CA HIS A 81 1.26 -0.72 15.18
C HIS A 81 1.31 0.81 15.08
N GLY A 82 0.18 1.48 14.85
CA GLY A 82 0.12 2.94 14.73
C GLY A 82 -1.12 3.43 13.98
N THR A 83 -1.08 4.67 13.49
CA THR A 83 -2.21 5.31 12.82
C THR A 83 -2.34 4.82 11.38
N VAL A 84 -3.40 4.05 11.10
CA VAL A 84 -3.73 3.56 9.76
C VAL A 84 -5.15 3.97 9.39
N SER A 85 -5.37 4.37 8.14
CA SER A 85 -6.69 4.60 7.56
C SER A 85 -6.80 3.83 6.26
N VAL A 86 -7.77 2.92 6.18
CA VAL A 86 -8.04 2.11 4.98
C VAL A 86 -9.39 2.49 4.39
N PHE A 87 -9.37 2.90 3.12
CA PHE A 87 -10.54 3.29 2.34
C PHE A 87 -10.73 2.29 1.20
N VAL A 88 -11.99 1.88 0.99
CA VAL A 88 -12.37 1.03 -0.13
C VAL A 88 -13.03 1.89 -1.19
N HIS A 89 -12.57 1.76 -2.43
CA HIS A 89 -13.17 2.40 -3.58
C HIS A 89 -13.91 1.37 -4.44
N HIS A 90 -15.20 1.62 -4.65
CA HIS A 90 -16.04 0.90 -5.59
C HIS A 90 -16.70 1.92 -6.52
N ASN A 91 -16.77 1.62 -7.82
CA ASN A 91 -17.42 2.50 -8.78
C ASN A 91 -18.60 1.81 -9.48
N GLU A 92 -19.81 2.29 -9.18
CA GLU A 92 -21.04 1.78 -9.82
C GLU A 92 -21.16 2.18 -11.30
N ALA A 93 -20.45 3.23 -11.75
CA ALA A 93 -20.47 3.70 -13.14
C ALA A 93 -19.58 2.85 -14.09
N GLY A 94 -18.97 1.77 -13.59
CA GLY A 94 -18.22 0.79 -14.38
C GLY A 94 -16.75 1.14 -14.68
N ALA A 95 -16.33 2.40 -14.51
CA ALA A 95 -14.93 2.76 -14.64
C ALA A 95 -14.11 2.28 -13.43
N ILE A 96 -13.03 1.54 -13.67
CA ILE A 96 -12.24 0.92 -12.60
C ILE A 96 -11.30 1.94 -11.96
N PHE A 97 -11.28 1.98 -10.63
CA PHE A 97 -10.21 2.66 -9.90
C PHE A 97 -8.89 1.90 -10.11
N HIS A 98 -8.08 2.34 -11.07
CA HIS A 98 -6.89 1.60 -11.51
C HIS A 98 -5.52 2.25 -11.20
N PRO A 99 -5.31 3.04 -10.13
CA PRO A 99 -3.99 3.59 -9.85
C PRO A 99 -2.99 2.54 -9.34
N LYS A 100 -1.71 2.93 -9.35
CA LYS A 100 -0.57 2.27 -8.69
C LYS A 100 0.33 3.36 -8.15
N LEU A 101 -0.15 4.02 -7.09
CA LEU A 101 0.51 5.14 -6.44
C LEU A 101 0.90 4.73 -5.02
N TYR A 102 2.10 5.10 -4.61
CA TYR A 102 2.72 4.79 -3.33
C TYR A 102 3.53 5.99 -2.86
#